data_AF-K0B9P8-F1
#
_entry.id   AF-K0B9P8-F1
#
_cell.length_a   1.000
_cell.length_b   1.000
_cell.length_c   1.000
_cell.angle_alpha   90.00
_cell.angle_beta   90.00
_cell.angle_gamma   90.00
#
_symmetry.space_group_name_H-M   'P 1'
#
loop_
_entity.id
_entity.type
_entity.pdbx_description
1 polymer ?
#
loop_
_entity_poly.entity_id
_entity_poly.type
_entity_poly.pdbx_seq_one_letter_code
_entity_poly.pdbx_strand_id
1 'polypeptide(L)'
;MSIQRPTIRKPKIPKIKKPLISKRKRIVKKAPTLSVGRIKTKTSHKKHITHKKHTTIVGTCYLEENCKGVISRKITKSQCKRQGGKSWKKVGGKCEKL
;
A
#
# COMPACT_ATOMS: atom_id res chain seq x y z
N MET A 1 -10.21 39.05 35.79
CA MET A 1 -11.15 38.08 35.19
C MET A 1 -10.36 36.84 34.78
N SER A 2 -10.51 35.71 35.49
CA SER A 2 -9.79 34.47 35.19
C SER A 2 -10.61 33.63 34.20
N ILE A 3 -10.05 33.33 33.03
CA ILE A 3 -10.71 32.50 32.01
C ILE A 3 -10.43 31.04 32.32
N GLN A 4 -11.43 30.33 32.81
CA GLN A 4 -11.34 28.90 33.09
C GLN A 4 -11.25 28.13 31.76
N ARG A 5 -10.14 27.40 31.55
CA ARG A 5 -9.97 26.60 30.33
C ARG A 5 -10.93 25.40 30.35
N PRO A 6 -11.61 25.09 29.23
CA PRO A 6 -12.54 23.95 29.18
C PRO A 6 -11.77 22.62 29.21
N THR A 7 -12.15 21.73 30.12
CA THR A 7 -11.53 20.41 30.29
C THR A 7 -12.10 19.43 29.26
N ILE A 8 -11.33 19.10 28.22
CA ILE A 8 -11.74 18.14 27.18
C ILE A 8 -11.75 16.72 27.78
N ARG A 9 -12.94 16.12 27.89
CA ARG A 9 -13.11 14.74 28.39
C ARG A 9 -12.71 13.75 27.30
N LYS A 10 -11.87 12.76 27.67
CA LYS A 10 -11.49 11.69 26.75
C LYS A 10 -12.73 10.89 26.32
N PRO A 11 -12.85 10.50 25.03
CA PRO A 11 -13.96 9.69 24.57
C PRO A 11 -13.95 8.31 25.24
N LYS A 12 -15.12 7.86 25.69
CA LYS A 12 -15.28 6.56 26.35
C LYS A 12 -15.45 5.49 25.28
N ILE A 13 -14.46 4.61 25.13
CA ILE A 13 -14.49 3.52 24.15
C ILE A 13 -15.59 2.51 24.57
N PRO A 14 -16.50 2.11 23.68
CA PRO A 14 -17.54 1.15 24.00
C PRO A 14 -16.94 -0.24 24.27
N LYS A 15 -17.42 -0.91 25.33
CA LYS A 15 -16.99 -2.27 25.67
C LYS A 15 -17.59 -3.26 24.67
N ILE A 16 -16.73 -3.88 23.86
CA ILE A 16 -17.12 -4.98 22.96
C ILE A 16 -17.47 -6.21 23.82
N LYS A 17 -18.71 -6.70 23.70
CA LYS A 17 -19.18 -7.91 24.40
C LYS A 17 -18.71 -9.16 23.66
N LYS A 18 -18.12 -10.11 24.39
CA LYS A 18 -17.74 -11.42 23.83
C LYS A 18 -19.00 -12.15 23.34
N PRO A 19 -18.93 -12.93 22.25
CA PRO A 19 -20.06 -13.72 21.78
C PRO A 19 -20.44 -14.80 22.80
N LEU A 20 -21.74 -15.10 22.84
CA LEU A 20 -22.32 -16.18 23.63
C LEU A 20 -21.61 -17.51 23.32
N ILE A 21 -21.42 -18.34 24.35
CA ILE A 21 -20.63 -19.59 24.28
C ILE A 21 -21.15 -20.54 23.19
N SER A 22 -22.48 -20.58 22.97
CA SER A 22 -23.12 -21.37 21.90
C SER A 22 -22.72 -20.95 20.49
N LYS A 23 -22.32 -19.69 20.28
CA LYS A 23 -21.86 -19.16 18.99
C LYS A 23 -20.36 -19.36 18.76
N ARG A 24 -19.64 -19.95 19.72
CA ARG A 24 -18.22 -20.30 19.54
C ARG A 24 -18.14 -21.59 18.75
N LYS A 25 -17.39 -21.60 17.64
CA LYS A 25 -17.12 -22.84 16.88
C LYS A 25 -16.40 -23.84 17.81
N ARG A 26 -16.96 -25.06 17.92
CA ARG A 26 -16.34 -26.16 18.67
C ARG A 26 -15.14 -26.69 17.89
N ILE A 27 -13.94 -26.47 18.40
CA ILE A 27 -12.73 -27.10 17.85
C ILE A 27 -12.76 -28.56 18.30
N VAL A 28 -13.29 -29.45 17.45
CA VAL A 28 -13.23 -30.89 17.70
C VAL A 28 -11.81 -31.34 17.39
N LYS A 29 -11.06 -31.73 18.41
CA LYS A 29 -9.74 -32.37 18.24
C LYS A 29 -9.99 -33.75 17.62
N LYS A 30 -9.82 -33.87 16.29
CA LYS A 30 -9.84 -35.20 15.64
C LYS A 30 -8.58 -35.97 16.08
N ALA A 31 -8.75 -37.23 16.44
CA ALA A 31 -7.62 -38.11 16.75
C ALA A 31 -6.74 -38.28 15.50
N PRO A 32 -5.41 -38.28 15.64
CA PRO A 32 -4.54 -38.60 14.52
C PRO A 32 -4.72 -40.08 14.19
N THR A 33 -5.25 -40.37 13.01
CA THR A 33 -5.32 -41.75 12.50
C THR A 33 -3.89 -42.18 12.13
N LEU A 34 -3.28 -43.01 12.97
CA LEU A 34 -2.02 -43.70 12.72
C LEU A 34 -2.24 -44.79 11.65
N SER A 35 -2.39 -44.38 10.40
CA SER A 35 -2.17 -45.25 9.26
C SER A 35 -1.20 -44.53 8.33
N VAL A 36 0.09 -44.76 8.57
CA VAL A 36 1.19 -44.28 7.73
C VAL A 36 1.21 -45.13 6.45
N GLY A 37 0.14 -45.05 5.66
CA GLY A 37 0.23 -45.32 4.24
C GLY A 37 1.04 -44.19 3.62
N ARG A 38 2.04 -44.49 2.79
CA ARG A 38 2.82 -43.48 2.07
C ARG A 38 1.90 -42.73 1.10
N ILE A 39 1.32 -41.62 1.54
CA ILE A 39 0.53 -40.73 0.70
C ILE A 39 1.49 -40.11 -0.31
N LYS A 40 1.43 -40.55 -1.58
CA LYS A 40 2.09 -39.87 -2.69
C LYS A 40 1.38 -38.53 -2.90
N THR A 41 1.72 -37.52 -2.13
CA THR A 41 1.26 -36.15 -2.38
C THR A 41 1.81 -35.73 -3.73
N LYS A 42 0.94 -35.67 -4.75
CA LYS A 42 1.27 -35.01 -6.02
C LYS A 42 1.44 -33.52 -5.70
N THR A 43 2.68 -33.09 -5.51
CA THR A 43 3.02 -31.68 -5.38
C THR A 43 2.69 -31.01 -6.71
N SER A 44 1.51 -30.39 -6.80
CA SER A 44 1.23 -29.48 -7.90
C SER A 44 2.21 -28.32 -7.77
N HIS A 45 3.13 -28.21 -8.73
CA HIS A 45 3.98 -27.03 -8.85
C HIS A 45 3.07 -25.84 -9.17
N LYS A 46 2.61 -25.14 -8.12
CA LYS A 46 1.95 -23.86 -8.27
C LYS A 46 2.92 -22.96 -9.01
N LYS A 47 2.61 -22.64 -10.28
CA LYS A 47 3.43 -21.77 -11.11
C LYS A 47 3.67 -20.47 -10.34
N HIS A 48 4.92 -20.21 -10.01
CA HIS A 48 5.32 -18.97 -9.36
C HIS A 48 5.11 -17.85 -10.37
N ILE A 49 4.11 -16.99 -10.13
CA ILE A 49 3.84 -15.84 -10.98
C ILE A 49 4.97 -14.85 -10.77
N THR A 50 5.97 -14.86 -11.64
CA THR A 50 6.97 -13.80 -11.70
C THR A 50 6.30 -12.53 -12.21
N HIS A 51 5.97 -11.62 -11.30
CA HIS A 51 5.53 -10.28 -11.65
C HIS A 51 6.63 -9.59 -12.46
N LYS A 52 6.32 -9.14 -13.68
CA LYS A 52 7.26 -8.39 -14.51
C LYS A 52 7.67 -7.12 -13.75
N LYS A 53 8.98 -6.90 -13.60
CA LYS A 53 9.51 -5.66 -13.03
C LYS A 53 9.13 -4.50 -13.95
N HIS A 54 8.30 -3.58 -13.47
CA HIS A 54 7.96 -2.39 -14.22
C HIS A 54 9.10 -1.37 -14.05
N THR A 55 9.84 -1.08 -15.12
CA THR A 55 10.82 0.00 -15.11
C THR A 55 10.08 1.33 -15.00
N THR A 56 10.28 2.04 -13.90
CA THR A 56 9.71 3.37 -13.72
C THR A 56 10.49 4.38 -14.55
N ILE A 57 9.80 5.05 -15.46
CA ILE A 57 10.41 6.07 -16.31
C ILE A 57 10.59 7.34 -15.48
N VAL A 58 11.84 7.70 -15.22
CA VAL A 58 12.22 8.92 -14.50
C VAL A 58 12.69 10.01 -15.45
N GLY A 59 12.46 11.26 -15.05
CA GLY A 59 12.78 12.44 -15.83
C GLY A 59 13.04 13.66 -14.94
N THR A 60 13.02 14.84 -15.55
CA THR A 60 13.18 16.13 -14.88
C THR A 60 11.87 16.91 -14.93
N CYS A 61 11.54 17.56 -13.83
CA CYS A 61 10.35 18.37 -13.65
C CYS A 61 10.69 19.85 -13.68
N TYR A 62 9.79 20.64 -14.27
CA TYR A 62 9.98 22.06 -14.53
C TYR A 62 8.75 22.86 -14.09
N LEU A 63 8.99 24.09 -13.66
CA LEU A 63 7.99 25.01 -13.12
C LEU A 63 7.15 25.66 -14.21
N GLU A 64 7.74 25.96 -15.35
CA GLU A 64 7.08 26.64 -16.46
C GLU A 64 6.77 25.70 -17.62
N GLU A 65 5.94 26.18 -18.56
CA GLU A 65 5.76 25.52 -19.86
C GLU A 65 7.05 25.65 -20.69
N ASN A 66 7.36 24.65 -21.52
CA ASN A 66 8.61 24.54 -22.31
C ASN A 66 9.88 24.17 -21.53
N CYS A 67 9.77 23.45 -20.41
CA CYS A 67 10.91 22.92 -19.65
C CYS A 67 11.88 24.01 -19.16
N LYS A 68 11.31 25.11 -18.66
CA LYS A 68 12.05 26.20 -18.02
C LYS A 68 11.85 26.16 -16.49
N GLY A 69 12.90 26.51 -15.75
CA GLY A 69 12.90 26.49 -14.28
C GLY A 69 12.86 25.07 -13.70
N VAL A 70 14.02 24.42 -13.58
CA VAL A 70 14.12 23.05 -13.03
C VAL A 70 13.69 23.03 -11.56
N ILE A 71 12.69 22.22 -11.23
CA ILE A 71 12.26 22.00 -9.84
C ILE A 71 13.03 20.82 -9.24
N SER A 72 12.97 19.67 -9.91
CA SER A 72 13.51 18.43 -9.37
C SER A 72 13.89 17.47 -10.50
N ARG A 73 14.97 16.71 -10.26
CA ARG A 73 15.55 15.75 -11.22
C ARG A 73 15.27 14.33 -10.74
N LYS A 74 15.25 13.38 -11.68
CA LYS A 74 15.01 11.93 -11.44
C LYS A 74 13.66 11.63 -10.78
N ILE A 75 12.60 12.31 -11.21
CA ILE A 75 11.25 12.08 -10.71
C ILE A 75 10.31 11.60 -11.82
N THR A 76 9.26 10.88 -11.43
CA THR A 76 8.24 10.42 -12.38
C THR A 76 7.31 11.57 -12.77
N LYS A 77 6.63 11.42 -13.92
CA LYS A 77 5.64 12.39 -14.40
C LYS A 77 4.55 12.68 -13.37
N SER A 78 4.10 11.64 -12.64
CA SER A 78 3.09 11.77 -11.58
C SER A 78 3.60 12.53 -10.35
N GLN A 79 4.87 12.36 -9.98
CA GLN A 79 5.49 13.13 -8.91
C GLN A 79 5.64 14.61 -9.28
N CYS A 80 5.99 14.91 -10.54
CA CYS A 80 6.09 16.29 -11.02
C CYS A 80 4.75 17.04 -10.92
N LYS A 81 3.65 16.38 -11.29
CA LYS A 81 2.29 16.95 -11.16
C LYS A 81 1.92 17.24 -9.70
N ARG A 82 2.37 16.41 -8.75
CA ARG A 82 2.15 16.64 -7.31
C ARG A 82 2.99 17.78 -6.75
N GLN A 83 4.14 18.09 -7.34
CA GLN A 83 5.01 19.20 -6.95
C GLN A 83 4.60 20.54 -7.60
N GLY A 84 3.54 20.56 -8.40
CA GLY A 84 3.09 21.78 -9.09
C GLY A 84 3.89 22.15 -10.35
N GLY A 85 4.65 21.21 -10.91
CA GLY A 85 5.37 21.43 -12.17
C GLY A 85 4.44 21.45 -13.38
N LYS A 86 4.69 22.39 -14.30
CA LYS A 86 3.89 22.59 -15.53
C LYS A 86 4.44 21.82 -16.75
N SER A 87 5.68 21.36 -16.69
CA SER A 87 6.25 20.51 -17.74
C SER A 87 7.23 19.47 -17.20
N TRP A 88 7.39 18.37 -17.94
CA TRP A 88 8.26 17.25 -17.57
C TRP A 88 8.99 16.71 -18.79
N LYS A 89 10.26 16.36 -18.60
CA LYS A 89 11.13 15.84 -19.67
C LYS A 89 11.74 14.52 -19.23
N LYS A 90 11.49 13.46 -19.98
CA LYS A 90 12.21 12.19 -19.83
C LYS A 90 13.70 12.41 -20.11
N VAL A 91 14.58 11.66 -19.45
CA VAL A 91 16.03 11.68 -19.76
C VAL A 91 16.23 11.35 -21.24
N GLY A 92 16.81 12.28 -22.01
CA GLY A 92 17.00 12.16 -23.47
C GLY A 92 15.73 12.33 -24.32
N GLY A 93 14.59 12.66 -23.72
CA GLY A 93 13.31 12.83 -24.43
C GLY A 93 12.95 14.29 -24.75
N LYS A 94 11.80 14.46 -25.42
CA LYS A 94 11.20 15.79 -25.67
C LYS A 94 10.55 16.33 -24.38
N CYS A 95 10.39 17.65 -24.33
CA CYS A 95 9.64 18.30 -23.26
C CYS A 95 8.14 18.03 -23.45
N GLU A 96 7.48 17.53 -22.41
CA GLU A 96 6.04 17.30 -22.40
C GLU A 96 5.37 18.31 -21.46
N LYS A 97 4.28 18.94 -21.94
CA LYS A 97 3.39 19.72 -21.08
C LYS A 97 2.60 18.76 -20.16
N LEU A 98 2.42 19.17 -18.91
CA LEU A 98 1.91 18.33 -17.81
C LEU A 98 0.53 18.77 -17.30
#